data_AF-A0A3L6J8H8-F1
#
_entry.id   AF-A0A3L6J8H8-F1
#
_cell.length_a   1.000
_cell.length_b   1.000
_cell.length_c   1.000
_cell.angle_alpha   90.00
_cell.angle_beta   90.00
_cell.angle_gamma   90.00
#
_symmetry.space_group_name_H-M   'P 1'
#
loop_
_entity.id
_entity.type
_entity.pdbx_description
1 polymer ?
#
loop_
_entity_poly.entity_id
_entity_poly.type
_entity_poly.pdbx_seq_one_letter_code
_entity_poly.pdbx_strand_id
1 'polypeptide(L)' 'MRITGTKFTIEKRESAIELKDQGRLVETFQFQGKNLVEMTDTVWDALKRKGVVVQKAALKDDLAGLFPGARPTGPLK' A
#
# COMPACT_ATOMS: atom_id res chain seq x y z
N MET A 1 -7.73 -4.96 3.21
CA MET A 1 -6.98 -6.16 2.80
C MET A 1 -5.82 -6.39 3.76
N ARG A 2 -5.47 -7.62 4.12
CA ARG A 2 -4.30 -7.92 4.97
C ARG A 2 -3.05 -8.03 4.09
N ILE A 3 -1.94 -7.40 4.49
CA ILE A 3 -0.66 -7.60 3.79
C ILE A 3 -0.14 -8.98 4.14
N THR A 4 0.16 -9.77 3.12
CA THR A 4 0.65 -11.14 3.27
C THR A 4 1.91 -11.18 4.16
N GLY A 5 1.92 -12.07 5.15
CA GLY A 5 3.04 -12.21 6.07
C GLY A 5 3.15 -11.17 7.18
N THR A 6 2.14 -10.30 7.37
CA THR A 6 2.17 -9.29 8.44
C THR A 6 0.86 -9.21 9.24
N LYS A 7 0.88 -8.47 10.35
CA LYS A 7 -0.32 -8.06 11.11
C LYS A 7 -0.97 -6.77 10.56
N PHE A 8 -0.36 -6.17 9.54
CA PHE A 8 -0.83 -4.92 8.97
C PHE A 8 -1.90 -5.17 7.92
N THR A 9 -2.79 -4.21 7.80
CA THR A 9 -3.87 -4.18 6.83
C THR A 9 -3.81 -2.87 6.06
N ILE A 10 -4.15 -2.94 4.78
CA ILE A 10 -4.23 -1.81 3.88
C ILE A 10 -5.68 -1.61 3.46
N GLU A 11 -6.17 -0.38 3.56
CA GLU A 11 -7.49 0.03 3.07
C GLU A 11 -7.36 1.18 2.06
N LYS A 12 -8.07 1.09 0.93
CA LYS A 12 -8.20 2.20 -0.02
C LYS A 12 -9.34 3.12 0.44
N ARG A 13 -9.04 4.41 0.56
CA ARG A 13 -9.99 5.52 0.65
C ARG A 13 -10.07 6.24 -0.70
N GLU A 14 -10.88 7.28 -0.79
CA GLU A 14 -11.10 8.03 -2.05
C GLU A 14 -9.81 8.62 -2.64
N SER A 15 -8.89 9.13 -1.82
CA SER A 15 -7.63 9.75 -2.29
C SER A 15 -6.36 9.19 -1.64
N ALA A 16 -6.51 8.26 -0.68
CA ALA A 16 -5.40 7.75 0.10
C ALA A 16 -5.50 6.26 0.44
N ILE A 17 -4.36 5.69 0.78
CA ILE A 17 -4.24 4.34 1.33
C ILE A 17 -3.98 4.46 2.82
N GLU A 18 -4.80 3.81 3.63
CA GLU A 18 -4.61 3.70 5.08
C GLU A 18 -3.90 2.40 5.43
N LEU A 19 -2.77 2.52 6.12
CA LEU A 19 -2.09 1.42 6.76
C LEU A 19 -2.56 1.32 8.21
N LYS A 20 -3.15 0.18 8.55
CA LYS A 20 -3.67 -0.12 9.88
C LYS A 20 -2.92 -1.29 10.51
N ASP A 21 -2.63 -1.20 11.80
CA ASP A 21 -2.11 -2.30 12.63
C ASP A 21 -3.20 -2.72 13.62
N GLN A 22 -3.67 -3.97 13.53
CA GLN A 22 -4.75 -4.49 14.39
C GLN A 22 -5.98 -3.56 14.46
N GLY A 23 -6.36 -2.96 13.33
CA GLY A 23 -7.51 -2.05 13.22
C GLY A 23 -7.24 -0.59 13.61
N ARG A 24 -6.06 -0.27 14.16
CA ARG A 24 -5.65 1.11 14.44
C ARG A 24 -4.94 1.72 13.25
N LEU A 25 -5.33 2.93 12.84
CA LEU A 25 -4.64 3.68 11.81
C LEU A 25 -3.23 4.00 12.27
N VAL A 26 -2.24 3.58 11.48
CA VAL A 26 -0.82 3.84 11.72
C VAL A 26 -0.31 4.93 10.80
N GLU A 27 -0.71 4.90 9.53
CA GLU A 27 -0.21 5.83 8.53
C GLU A 27 -1.17 5.95 7.34
N THR A 28 -1.16 7.10 6.68
CA THR A 28 -1.99 7.38 5.50
C THR A 28 -1.12 7.86 4.36
N PHE A 29 -1.28 7.26 3.18
CA PHE A 29 -0.49 7.55 1.98
C PHE A 29 -1.38 8.11 0.87
N GLN A 30 -1.18 9.37 0.52
CA GLN A 30 -1.86 9.97 -0.64
C GLN A 30 -1.38 9.32 -1.94
N PHE A 31 -2.30 8.77 -2.74
CA PHE A 31 -1.99 8.08 -3.98
C PHE A 31 -2.33 8.86 -5.25
N GLN A 32 -3.07 9.97 -5.13
CA GLN A 32 -3.48 10.77 -6.26
C GLN A 32 -2.26 11.30 -7.03
N GLY A 33 -2.17 11.00 -8.32
CA GLY A 33 -1.06 11.41 -9.18
C GLY A 33 0.21 10.54 -9.09
N LYS A 34 0.25 9.56 -8.18
CA LYS A 34 1.34 8.57 -8.08
C LYS A 34 1.00 7.32 -8.87
N ASN A 35 2.01 6.62 -9.38
CA ASN A 35 1.83 5.29 -9.96
C ASN A 35 1.93 4.19 -8.88
N LEU A 36 1.59 2.94 -9.27
CA LEU A 36 1.64 1.79 -8.37
C LEU A 36 3.04 1.52 -7.79
N VAL A 37 4.10 1.76 -8.56
CA VAL A 37 5.48 1.55 -8.12
C VAL A 37 5.84 2.55 -7.03
N GLU A 38 5.62 3.85 -7.26
CA GLU A 38 5.86 4.90 -6.27
C GLU A 38 5.09 4.67 -4.98
N MET A 39 3.84 4.18 -5.10
CA MET A 39 3.02 3.83 -3.95
C MET A 39 3.58 2.63 -3.19
N THR A 40 3.98 1.58 -3.92
CA THR A 40 4.60 0.39 -3.33
C THR A 40 5.87 0.77 -2.57
N ASP A 41 6.72 1.61 -3.16
CA ASP A 41 7.98 2.06 -2.56
C ASP A 41 7.72 2.83 -1.27
N THR A 42 6.75 3.76 -1.30
CA THR A 42 6.35 4.55 -0.13
C THR A 42 5.88 3.66 1.02
N VAL A 43 4.98 2.71 0.74
CA VAL A 43 4.43 1.80 1.76
C VAL A 43 5.50 0.83 2.26
N TRP A 44 6.36 0.32 1.36
CA TRP A 44 7.44 -0.59 1.71
C TRP A 44 8.46 0.05 2.63
N ASP A 45 8.87 1.29 2.35
CA ASP A 45 9.79 2.04 3.21
C ASP A 45 9.19 2.36 4.58
N ALA A 46 7.88 2.64 4.64
CA ALA A 46 7.18 2.86 5.90
C ALA A 46 7.11 1.57 6.75
N LEU A 47 6.81 0.43 6.13
CA LEU A 47 6.82 -0.88 6.78
C LEU A 47 8.21 -1.24 7.30
N LYS A 48 9.25 -1.03 6.48
CA LYS A 48 10.66 -1.27 6.86
C LYS A 48 11.08 -0.41 8.06
N ARG A 49 10.71 0.88 8.09
CA ARG A 49 10.97 1.79 9.22
C ARG A 49 10.29 1.34 10.52
N LYS A 50 9.17 0.61 10.42
CA LYS A 50 8.46 0.02 11.57
C LYS A 50 8.97 -1.38 11.94
N GLY A 51 10.09 -1.83 11.35
CA GLY A 51 10.69 -3.14 11.63
C GLY A 51 9.98 -4.30 10.93
N VAL A 52 9.14 -4.02 9.93
CA VAL A 52 8.39 -5.04 9.19
C VAL A 52 9.11 -5.36 7.89
N VAL A 53 9.48 -6.62 7.71
CA VAL A 53 10.11 -7.10 6.48
C VAL A 53 9.04 -7.74 5.61
N VAL A 54 8.75 -7.13 4.47
CA VAL A 54 7.85 -7.65 3.44
C VAL A 54 8.54 -7.72 2.10
N GLN A 55 8.18 -8.72 1.29
CA GLN A 55 8.64 -8.78 -0.09
C GLN A 55 7.95 -7.71 -0.92
N LYS A 56 8.75 -6.86 -1.59
CA LYS A 56 8.24 -5.74 -2.37
C LYS A 56 7.32 -6.18 -3.52
N ALA A 57 7.62 -7.31 -4.16
CA ALA A 57 6.78 -7.89 -5.21
C ALA A 57 5.40 -8.29 -4.67
N ALA A 58 5.34 -9.03 -3.56
CA ALA A 58 4.07 -9.38 -2.91
C ALA A 58 3.27 -8.15 -2.48
N LEU A 59 3.93 -7.13 -1.91
CA LEU A 59 3.26 -5.87 -1.56
C LEU A 59 2.70 -5.14 -2.79
N LYS A 60 3.42 -5.16 -3.91
CA LYS A 60 2.96 -4.57 -5.17
C LYS A 60 1.69 -5.28 -5.67
N ASP A 61 1.65 -6.61 -5.60
CA ASP A 61 0.49 -7.40 -6.02
C ASP A 61 -0.71 -7.15 -5.10
N ASP A 62 -0.49 -7.11 -3.78
CA ASP A 62 -1.51 -6.73 -2.79
C ASP A 62 -2.07 -5.32 -3.06
N LEU A 63 -1.19 -4.35 -3.35
CA LEU A 63 -1.59 -2.99 -3.71
C LEU A 63 -2.30 -2.93 -5.06
N ALA A 64 -1.87 -3.69 -6.07
CA ALA A 64 -2.52 -3.75 -7.38
C ALA A 64 -3.99 -4.22 -7.24
N GLY A 65 -4.25 -5.16 -6.34
CA GLY A 65 -5.59 -5.63 -6.01
C GLY A 65 -6.53 -4.55 -5.47
N LEU A 66 -5.99 -3.46 -4.89
CA LEU A 66 -6.78 -2.33 -4.40
C LEU A 66 -7.18 -1.34 -5.50
N PHE A 67 -6.51 -1.36 -6.66
CA PHE A 67 -6.77 -0.44 -7.77
C PHE A 67 -7.20 -1.20 -9.03
N PRO A 68 -8.43 -1.76 -9.05
CA PRO A 68 -8.93 -2.45 -10.23
C PRO A 68 -9.00 -1.47 -11.42
N GLY A 69 -8.33 -1.82 -12.52
CA GLY A 69 -8.28 -0.99 -13.73
C GLY A 69 -7.17 0.07 -13.76
N ALA A 70 -6.31 0.15 -12.73
CA ALA A 70 -5.09 0.95 -12.82
C ALA A 70 -4.14 0.36 -13.86
N ARG A 71 -3.58 1.23 -14.71
CA ARG A 71 -2.56 0.83 -15.67
C ARG A 71 -1.24 0.59 -14.92
N PRO A 72 -0.41 -0.39 -15.33
CA PRO A 72 0.85 -0.72 -14.66
C PRO A 72 1.80 0.48 -14.43
N THR A 73 1.73 1.46 -15.33
CA THR A 73 2.54 2.70 -15.30
C THR A 73 1.69 3.97 -15.24
N GLY A 74 0.37 3.84 -15.13
CA GLY A 74 -0.53 4.99 -15.08
C GLY A 74 -0.70 5.56 -13.67
N PRO A 75 -1.14 6.82 -13.55
CA PRO A 75 -1.46 7.40 -12.25
C PRO A 75 -2.65 6.66 -11.62
N LEU A 76 -2.53 6.39 -10.31
CA LEU A 76 -3.57 5.83 -9.47
C LEU A 76 -4.70 6.84 -9.30
N LYS A 77 -5.94 6.34 -9.33
CA LYS A 77 -7.19 7.11 -9.22
C LYS A 77 -8.11 6.51 -8.17
#